data_AF-A0A6A5UAA8-F1
#
_entry.id   AF-A0A6A5UAA8-F1
#
_cell.length_a   1.000
_cell.length_b   1.000
_cell.length_c   1.000
_cell.angle_alpha   90.00
_cell.angle_beta   90.00
_cell.angle_gamma   90.00
#
_symmetry.space_group_name_H-M   'P 1'
#
loop_
_entity.id
_entity.type
_entity.pdbx_description
1 polymer ?
#
loop_
_entity_poly.entity_id
_entity_poly.type
_entity_poly.pdbx_seq_one_letter_code
_entity_poly.pdbx_strand_id
1 'polypeptide(L)' 'LLLNLDGQGSTRKTYAIKVITSTIDSITRALGKKLPIIWCALTKVAAFLILGKTIYSTFRILI' A
#
# COMPACT_ATOMS: atom_id res chain seq x y z
N LEU A 1 10.02 -11.91 0.84
CA LEU A 1 8.85 -12.42 0.10
C LEU A 1 8.34 -11.31 -0.82
N LEU A 2 8.19 -11.55 -2.11
CA LEU A 2 7.61 -10.60 -3.06
C LEU A 2 6.35 -11.23 -3.66
N LEU A 3 5.21 -10.55 -3.56
CA LEU A 3 3.92 -11.00 -4.08
C LEU A 3 3.47 -10.04 -5.16
N ASN A 4 3.32 -10.52 -6.39
CA ASN A 4 2.76 -9.74 -7.49
C ASN A 4 1.25 -10.02 -7.60
N LEU A 5 0.43 -9.02 -7.31
CA LEU A 5 -1.03 -9.10 -7.46
C LEU A 5 -1.44 -8.42 -8.76
N ASP A 6 -1.53 -9.22 -9.83
CA ASP A 6 -2.00 -8.75 -11.14
C ASP A 6 -3.41 -9.22 -11.50
N GLY A 7 -4.01 -8.64 -12.55
CA GLY A 7 -5.42 -8.81 -12.91
C GLY A 7 -5.94 -7.69 -13.82
N GLN A 8 -7.09 -7.89 -14.46
CA GLN A 8 -7.64 -6.94 -15.42
C GLN A 8 -8.16 -5.66 -14.73
N GLY A 9 -8.31 -4.56 -15.47
CA GLY A 9 -8.97 -3.35 -14.94
C GLY A 9 -10.30 -3.70 -14.26
N SER A 10 -10.61 -3.04 -13.14
CA SER A 10 -11.82 -3.27 -12.31
C SER A 10 -11.91 -4.57 -11.49
N THR A 11 -10.87 -5.41 -11.44
CA THR A 11 -10.82 -6.63 -10.59
C THR A 11 -10.69 -6.37 -9.07
N ARG A 12 -11.05 -5.18 -8.57
CA ARG A 12 -11.04 -4.83 -7.14
C ARG A 12 -9.68 -5.04 -6.44
N LYS A 13 -8.55 -5.00 -7.15
CA LYS A 13 -7.20 -5.11 -6.55
C LYS A 13 -6.97 -4.13 -5.40
N THR A 14 -7.44 -2.89 -5.56
CA THR A 14 -7.38 -1.87 -4.51
C THR A 14 -8.12 -2.29 -3.25
N TYR A 15 -9.24 -3.00 -3.38
CA TYR A 15 -9.98 -3.55 -2.26
C TYR A 15 -9.21 -4.69 -1.59
N ALA A 16 -8.63 -5.61 -2.36
CA ALA A 16 -7.80 -6.69 -1.81
C ALA A 16 -6.62 -6.13 -1.01
N ILE A 17 -5.93 -5.12 -1.56
CA ILE A 17 -4.88 -4.38 -0.87
C ILE A 17 -5.40 -3.76 0.44
N LYS A 18 -6.57 -3.10 0.42
CA LYS A 18 -7.18 -2.50 1.61
C LYS A 18 -7.50 -3.54 2.69
N VAL A 19 -8.01 -4.70 2.31
CA VAL A 19 -8.27 -5.81 3.25
C VAL A 19 -6.97 -6.30 3.88
N ILE A 20 -5.93 -6.56 3.08
CA ILE A 20 -4.60 -6.97 3.59
C ILE A 20 -4.07 -5.94 4.59
N THR A 21 -4.18 -4.65 4.24
CA THR A 21 -3.79 -3.54 5.11
C THR A 21 -4.51 -3.58 6.45
N SER A 22 -5.84 -3.69 6.41
CA SER A 22 -6.68 -3.69 7.59
C SER A 22 -6.38 -4.87 8.50
N THR A 23 -6.11 -6.03 7.92
CA THR A 23 -5.73 -7.24 8.67
C THR A 23 -4.39 -7.04 9.37
N ILE A 24 -3.38 -6.54 8.67
CA ILE A 24 -2.06 -6.29 9.27
C ILE A 24 -2.15 -5.19 10.33
N ASP A 25 -2.93 -4.13 10.10
CA ASP A 25 -3.18 -3.07 11.09
C ASP A 25 -3.84 -3.62 12.36
N SER A 26 -4.86 -4.46 12.22
CA SER A 26 -5.50 -5.14 13.35
C SER A 26 -4.50 -6.00 14.14
N ILE A 27 -3.67 -6.78 13.46
CA ILE A 27 -2.63 -7.61 14.10
C ILE A 27 -1.62 -6.71 14.82
N THR A 28 -1.19 -5.63 14.17
CA THR A 28 -0.17 -4.75 14.71
C THR A 28 -0.66 -4.00 15.94
N ARG A 29 -1.91 -3.54 15.94
CA ARG A 29 -2.57 -2.96 17.12
C ARG A 29 -2.71 -3.96 18.25
N ALA A 30 -3.10 -5.21 17.96
CA ALA A 30 -3.20 -6.28 18.96
C ALA A 30 -1.83 -6.59 19.60
N LEU A 31 -0.75 -6.46 18.84
CA LEU A 31 0.62 -6.64 19.32
C LEU A 31 1.21 -5.38 19.98
N GLY A 32 0.48 -4.27 20.04
CA GLY A 32 0.98 -2.99 20.58
C GLY A 32 2.15 -2.40 19.80
N LYS A 33 2.33 -2.80 18.54
CA LYS A 33 3.44 -2.34 17.67
C LYS A 33 2.96 -1.27 16.70
N LYS A 34 3.90 -0.54 16.11
CA LYS A 34 3.61 0.40 15.01
C LYS A 34 3.44 -0.36 13.71
N LEU A 35 2.45 0.05 12.89
CA LEU A 35 2.16 -0.54 11.59
C LEU A 35 3.40 -0.47 10.67
N PRO A 36 4.02 -1.60 10.29
CA PRO A 36 5.24 -1.60 9.49
C PRO A 36 4.92 -1.58 7.98
N ILE A 37 3.92 -0.80 7.55
CA ILE A 37 3.49 -0.74 6.15
C ILE A 37 3.74 0.64 5.58
N ILE A 38 4.30 0.68 4.38
CA ILE A 38 4.48 1.88 3.58
C ILE A 38 3.69 1.72 2.28
N TRP A 39 2.71 2.59 2.05
CA TRP A 39 1.93 2.64 0.82
C TRP A 39 2.60 3.53 -0.21
N CYS A 40 2.95 2.94 -1.35
CA CYS A 40 3.63 3.63 -2.44
C CYS A 40 2.91 3.42 -3.77
N ALA A 41 2.85 4.47 -4.58
CA ALA A 41 2.41 4.39 -5.97
C ALA A 41 3.32 5.19 -6.91
N LEU A 42 3.23 4.92 -8.21
CA LEU A 42 4.01 5.63 -9.22
C LEU A 42 3.52 7.07 -9.42
N THR A 43 2.20 7.27 -9.52
CA THR A 43 1.61 8.59 -9.77
C THR A 43 1.05 9.21 -8.49
N LYS A 44 1.00 10.56 -8.43
CA LYS A 44 0.39 11.28 -7.30
C LYS A 44 -1.09 10.93 -7.12
N VAL A 45 -1.84 10.77 -8.21
CA VAL A 45 -3.26 10.41 -8.17
C VAL A 45 -3.45 9.00 -7.59
N ALA A 46 -2.65 8.02 -8.03
CA ALA A 46 -2.71 6.67 -7.47
C ALA A 46 -2.28 6.64 -6.00
N ALA A 47 -1.25 7.41 -5.62
CA ALA A 47 -0.82 7.53 -4.24
C ALA A 47 -1.92 8.10 -3.35
N PHE A 48 -2.65 9.12 -3.83
CA PHE A 48 -3.79 9.69 -3.12
C PHE A 48 -4.90 8.65 -2.90
N LEU A 49 -5.24 7.85 -3.92
CA LEU A 49 -6.29 6.82 -3.82
C LEU A 49 -5.99 5.74 -2.77
N ILE A 50 -4.72 5.47 -2.48
CA ILE A 50 -4.29 4.50 -1.45
C ILE A 50 -3.86 5.16 -0.13
N LEU A 51 -4.08 6.47 0.03
CA LEU A 51 -3.57 7.28 1.15
C LEU A 51 -2.08 7.06 1.43
N GLY A 52 -1.29 6.94 0.36
CA GLY A 52 0.15 6.68 0.41
C GLY A 52 0.99 7.84 -0.09
N LYS A 53 2.26 7.56 -0.34
CA LYS A 53 3.23 8.47 -0.96
C LYS A 53 3.60 8.00 -2.36
N THR A 54 4.23 8.86 -3.14
CA THR A 54 4.85 8.39 -4.38
C THR A 54 6.10 7.56 -4.06
N ILE A 55 6.43 6.60 -4.93
CA ILE A 55 7.69 5.83 -4.83
C ILE A 55 8.88 6.81 -4.80
N TYR A 56 8.86 7.83 -5.66
CA TYR A 56 9.90 8.85 -5.73
C TYR A 56 10.08 9.62 -4.40
N SER A 57 8.98 10.03 -3.75
CA SER A 57 9.05 10.71 -2.46
C SER A 57 9.52 9.78 -1.34
N THR A 58 9.12 8.50 -1.39
CA THR A 58 9.45 7.52 -0.35
C THR A 58 10.92 7.14 -0.37
N PHE A 59 11.47 6.89 -1.56
CA PHE A 59 12.86 6.46 -1.73
C PHE A 59 13.82 7.60 -2.06
N ARG A 60 13.36 8.86 -2.05
CA ARG A 60 14.14 10.05 -2.45
C ARG A 60 14.83 9.86 -3.81
N ILE A 61 14.12 9.23 -4.75
CA ILE A 61 14.62 9.06 -6.12
C ILE A 61 14.38 10.38 -6.83
N LEU A 62 15.47 11.04 -7.25
CA LEU A 62 15.43 12.19 -8.14
C LEU A 62 15.07 11.69 -9.54
N ILE A 63 14.09 12.33 -10.19
CA ILE A 63 13.81 12.18 -11.62
C ILE A 63 14.53 13.30 -12.35
#